data_AF-A0A521BI89-F1
#
_entry.id   AF-A0A521BI89-F1
#
_cell.length_a   1.000
_cell.length_b   1.000
_cell.length_c   1.000
_cell.angle_alpha   90.00
_cell.angle_beta   90.00
_cell.angle_gamma   90.00
#
_symmetry.space_group_name_H-M   'P 1'
#
loop_
_entity.id
_entity.type
_entity.pdbx_description
1 polymer ?
#
loop_
_entity_poly.entity_id
_entity_poly.type
_entity_poly.pdbx_seq_one_letter_code
_entity_poly.pdbx_strand_id
1 'polypeptide(L)'
;MIACLRGESILDLTVRNQQISNQVLLLKNKYGRIRSLVTGPDGYIYFSTSMHDPGEGHPRDAHDDMILRMRPSGKMLLTTQKVPLASRQTKRPTSVAAIYQQLCASCHGDQLQGTATAKGFVKNAFLHGGDKRSIVKNITGGIIEKGMPAWNGAISKQEIDQLADFILARAQK
;
A
#
# COMPACT_ATOMS: atom_id res chain seq x y z
N MET A 1 -9.10 16.49 -5.33
CA MET A 1 -7.63 16.32 -5.39
C MET A 1 -7.21 15.32 -4.34
N ILE A 2 -6.19 14.51 -4.60
CA ILE A 2 -5.66 13.53 -3.64
C ILE A 2 -4.14 13.66 -3.54
N ALA A 3 -3.57 13.38 -2.37
CA ALA A 3 -2.12 13.33 -2.18
C ALA A 3 -1.60 11.91 -2.48
N CYS A 4 -0.50 11.81 -3.22
CA CYS A 4 0.15 10.54 -3.51
C CYS A 4 1.29 10.29 -2.52
N LEU A 5 1.13 9.30 -1.63
CA LEU A 5 2.21 8.86 -0.73
C LEU A 5 3.41 8.34 -1.52
N ARG A 6 3.14 7.51 -2.53
CA ARG A 6 4.13 6.97 -3.46
C ARG A 6 4.07 7.78 -4.76
N GLY A 7 4.98 8.75 -4.92
CA GLY A 7 5.08 9.58 -6.13
C GLY A 7 5.16 11.09 -5.92
N GLU A 8 5.20 11.57 -4.68
CA GLU A 8 5.56 12.96 -4.32
C GLU A 8 4.80 14.03 -5.14
N SER A 9 3.48 13.91 -5.23
CA SER A 9 2.63 14.78 -6.04
C SER A 9 1.22 14.91 -5.48
N ILE A 10 0.54 15.98 -5.90
CA ILE A 10 -0.91 16.12 -5.76
C ILE A 10 -1.54 15.69 -7.08
N LEU A 11 -2.55 14.84 -7.01
CA LEU A 11 -3.33 14.45 -8.17
C LEU A 11 -4.64 15.22 -8.23
N ASP A 12 -4.81 15.97 -9.31
CA ASP A 12 -6.09 16.56 -9.67
C ASP A 12 -6.81 15.65 -10.66
N LEU A 13 -8.02 15.24 -10.31
CA LEU A 13 -8.81 14.27 -11.03
C LEU A 13 -10.16 14.89 -11.38
N THR A 14 -10.51 14.85 -12.66
CA THR A 14 -11.88 15.15 -13.11
C THR A 14 -12.62 13.83 -13.28
N VAL A 15 -13.72 13.66 -12.55
CA VAL A 15 -14.57 12.47 -12.63
C VAL A 15 -15.88 12.84 -13.34
N ARG A 16 -16.24 12.09 -14.38
CA ARG A 16 -17.52 12.20 -15.12
C ARG A 16 -18.10 10.80 -15.31
N ASN A 17 -19.39 10.61 -15.02
CA ASN A 17 -20.08 9.33 -15.18
C ASN A 17 -19.35 8.15 -14.50
N GLN A 18 -18.85 8.36 -13.28
CA GLN A 18 -18.07 7.37 -12.51
C GLN A 18 -16.75 6.94 -13.18
N GLN A 19 -16.31 7.63 -14.24
CA GLN A 19 -15.01 7.44 -14.87
C GLN A 19 -14.15 8.68 -14.70
N ILE A 20 -12.85 8.49 -14.52
CA ILE A 20 -11.89 9.58 -14.51
C ILE A 20 -11.74 10.04 -15.97
N SER A 21 -12.11 11.28 -16.27
CA SER A 21 -12.02 11.86 -17.62
C SER A 21 -10.72 12.65 -17.84
N ASN A 22 -10.09 13.12 -16.76
CA ASN A 22 -8.83 13.84 -16.82
C ASN A 22 -8.04 13.63 -15.52
N GLN A 23 -6.71 13.59 -15.65
CA GLN A 23 -5.77 13.43 -14.54
C GLN A 23 -4.62 14.41 -14.74
N VAL A 24 -4.32 15.22 -13.73
CA VAL A 24 -3.20 16.15 -13.74
C VAL A 24 -2.34 15.94 -12.50
N LEU A 25 -1.03 15.78 -12.69
CA LEU A 25 -0.07 15.74 -11.61
C LEU A 25 0.43 17.15 -11.32
N LEU A 26 0.29 17.57 -10.07
CA LEU A 26 0.76 18.85 -9.56
C LEU A 26 1.90 18.62 -8.58
N LEU A 27 2.84 19.57 -8.58
CA LEU A 27 3.97 19.62 -7.64
C LEU A 27 4.85 18.36 -7.59
N LYS A 28 4.87 17.57 -8.68
CA LYS A 28 5.61 16.31 -8.76
C LYS A 28 7.08 16.51 -8.40
N ASN A 29 7.55 15.73 -7.42
CA ASN A 29 8.90 15.73 -6.86
C ASN A 29 9.37 17.06 -6.27
N LYS A 30 8.49 18.07 -6.15
CA LYS A 30 8.89 19.43 -5.74
C LYS A 30 9.07 19.58 -4.23
N TYR A 31 8.17 18.97 -3.45
CA TYR A 31 8.14 19.13 -1.99
C TYR A 31 8.22 17.79 -1.23
N GLY A 32 8.54 16.70 -1.91
CA GLY A 32 8.64 15.37 -1.29
C GLY A 32 7.28 14.73 -1.06
N ARG A 33 7.19 13.84 -0.06
CA ARG A 33 5.95 13.13 0.28
C ARG A 33 4.91 14.08 0.85
N ILE A 34 3.73 14.08 0.24
CA ILE A 34 2.58 14.87 0.66
C ILE A 34 1.70 13.98 1.53
N ARG A 35 1.46 14.39 2.78
CA ARG A 35 0.77 13.58 3.79
C ARG A 35 -0.72 13.90 3.87
N SER A 36 -1.03 15.18 3.92
CA SER A 36 -2.41 15.67 4.03
C SER A 36 -2.65 16.77 3.01
N LEU A 37 -3.90 16.88 2.56
CA LEU A 37 -4.38 17.91 1.66
C LEU A 37 -5.80 18.28 2.06
N VAL A 38 -6.06 19.55 2.30
CA VAL A 38 -7.38 20.07 2.67
C VAL A 38 -7.64 21.40 1.97
N THR A 39 -8.89 21.65 1.61
CA THR A 39 -9.34 22.97 1.14
C THR A 39 -9.84 23.77 2.33
N GLY A 40 -9.22 24.93 2.58
CA GLY A 40 -9.63 25.85 3.63
C GLY A 40 -10.93 26.59 3.29
N PRO A 41 -11.59 27.20 4.29
CA PRO A 41 -12.80 28.01 4.08
C PRO A 41 -12.54 29.26 3.22
N ASP A 42 -11.28 29.67 3.08
CA ASP A 42 -10.82 30.75 2.20
C ASP A 42 -10.64 30.33 0.73
N GLY A 43 -10.92 29.06 0.41
CA GLY A 43 -10.79 28.52 -0.94
C GLY A 43 -9.36 28.16 -1.33
N TYR A 44 -8.38 28.26 -0.42
CA TYR A 44 -7.01 27.82 -0.67
C TYR A 44 -6.82 26.35 -0.32
N ILE A 45 -5.81 25.73 -0.93
CA ILE A 45 -5.44 24.35 -0.67
C ILE A 45 -4.25 24.35 0.28
N TYR A 46 -4.39 23.69 1.41
CA TYR A 46 -3.34 23.49 2.39
C TYR A 46 -2.86 22.04 2.30
N PHE A 47 -1.55 21.83 2.31
CA PHE A 47 -0.98 20.51 2.31
C PHE A 47 0.25 20.43 3.20
N SER A 48 0.47 19.26 3.80
CA SER A 48 1.65 18.99 4.64
C SER A 48 2.61 18.02 3.97
N THR A 49 3.91 18.23 4.23
CA THR A 49 4.98 17.33 3.81
C THR A 49 5.63 16.69 5.02
N SER A 50 6.10 15.44 4.88
CA SER A 50 6.96 14.82 5.88
C SER A 50 7.69 13.60 5.32
N MET A 51 9.01 13.50 5.51
CA MET A 51 9.84 12.37 5.08
C MET A 51 10.32 11.48 6.25
N HIS A 52 9.84 11.69 7.48
CA HIS A 52 10.28 10.97 8.68
C HIS A 52 9.76 9.51 8.83
N ASP A 53 9.55 8.78 7.72
CA ASP A 53 9.19 7.35 7.81
C ASP A 53 10.44 6.46 7.56
N PRO A 54 10.80 5.56 8.49
CA PRO A 54 12.09 4.87 8.52
C PRO A 54 12.33 3.82 7.41
N GLY A 55 11.33 3.56 6.54
CA GLY A 55 11.44 2.54 5.48
C GLY A 55 11.50 3.07 4.04
N GLU A 56 11.15 4.34 3.78
CA GLU A 56 10.79 4.77 2.42
C GLU A 56 11.51 6.03 1.89
N GLY A 57 12.41 6.67 2.65
CA GLY A 57 13.08 7.87 2.16
C GLY A 57 14.29 8.34 2.95
N HIS A 58 15.10 9.15 2.30
CA HIS A 58 16.15 9.95 2.94
C HIS A 58 15.60 11.37 3.12
N PRO A 59 15.68 11.96 4.32
CA PRO A 59 15.33 13.37 4.52
C PRO A 59 16.11 14.23 3.52
N ARG A 60 15.44 15.17 2.85
CA ARG A 60 16.12 16.07 1.91
C ARG A 60 17.01 17.06 2.67
N ASP A 61 16.48 17.66 3.74
CA ASP A 61 17.12 18.66 4.59
C ASP A 61 16.53 18.59 6.03
N ALA A 62 17.08 19.36 6.98
CA ALA A 62 16.58 19.45 8.38
C ALA A 62 15.17 20.09 8.52
N HIS A 63 14.55 20.52 7.42
CA HIS A 63 13.26 21.22 7.37
C HIS A 63 12.32 20.63 6.30
N ASP A 64 12.24 19.31 6.21
CA ASP A 64 11.38 18.59 5.26
C ASP A 64 9.90 18.56 5.67
N ASP A 65 9.62 18.79 6.95
CA ASP A 65 8.27 18.91 7.51
C ASP A 65 7.74 20.34 7.32
N MET A 66 6.83 20.52 6.37
CA MET A 66 6.25 21.84 6.03
C MET A 66 4.73 21.78 5.99
N ILE A 67 4.08 22.89 6.33
CA ILE A 67 2.68 23.18 6.00
C ILE A 67 2.67 24.27 4.93
N LEU A 68 2.21 23.92 3.74
CA LEU A 68 2.22 24.78 2.57
C LEU A 68 0.79 25.17 2.19
N ARG A 69 0.63 26.42 1.74
CA ARG A 69 -0.62 26.96 1.22
C ARG A 69 -0.50 27.26 -0.27
N MET A 70 -1.30 26.59 -1.07
CA MET A 70 -1.44 26.81 -2.51
C MET A 70 -2.67 27.68 -2.78
N ARG A 71 -2.45 28.80 -3.47
CA ARG A 71 -3.51 29.65 -4.00
C ARG A 71 -3.83 29.22 -5.44
N PRO A 72 -5.05 28.76 -5.76
CA PRO A 72 -5.43 28.51 -7.13
C PRO A 72 -5.38 29.82 -7.92
N SER A 73 -4.46 29.94 -8.88
CA SER A 73 -4.39 31.04 -9.84
C SER A 73 -4.75 30.47 -11.21
N GLY A 74 -5.66 31.13 -11.94
CA GLY A 74 -6.31 30.61 -13.16
C GLY A 74 -5.38 30.25 -14.32
N LYS A 75 -4.06 30.42 -14.18
CA LYS A 75 -3.04 29.93 -15.11
C LYS A 75 -1.99 29.13 -14.35
N MET A 76 -2.33 27.92 -13.91
CA MET A 76 -1.30 26.98 -13.46
C MET A 76 -0.60 26.43 -14.71
N LEU A 77 0.73 26.53 -14.80
CA LEU A 77 1.52 25.76 -15.77
C LEU A 77 1.42 24.30 -15.36
N LEU A 78 0.32 23.67 -15.78
CA LEU A 78 0.06 22.26 -15.59
C LEU A 78 0.96 21.52 -16.56
N THR A 79 1.89 20.71 -16.06
CA THR A 79 2.41 19.60 -16.85
C THR A 79 1.25 18.62 -17.01
N THR A 80 0.43 18.85 -18.03
CA THR A 80 -0.69 17.98 -18.40
C THR A 80 -0.11 16.71 -18.99
N GLN A 81 0.30 15.77 -18.12
CA GLN A 81 0.38 14.39 -18.56
C GLN A 81 -1.05 13.90 -18.73
N LYS A 82 -1.52 13.80 -19.98
CA LYS A 82 -2.56 12.83 -20.32
C LYS A 82 -1.96 11.46 -20.03
N VAL A 83 -2.02 11.04 -18.77
CA VAL A 83 -1.78 9.65 -18.43
C VAL A 83 -2.90 8.90 -19.14
N PRO A 84 -2.60 8.00 -20.10
CA PRO A 84 -3.65 7.15 -20.62
C PRO A 84 -4.28 6.49 -19.40
N LEU A 85 -5.60 6.59 -19.31
CA LEU A 85 -6.40 5.80 -18.39
C LEU A 85 -6.17 4.35 -18.80
N ALA A 86 -5.05 3.79 -18.34
CA ALA A 86 -4.87 2.38 -18.31
C ALA A 86 -6.01 1.93 -17.42
N SER A 87 -7.06 1.39 -18.04
CA SER A 87 -7.98 0.48 -17.38
C SER A 87 -7.18 -0.76 -17.04
N ARG A 88 -6.19 -0.62 -16.16
CA ARG A 88 -5.64 -1.72 -15.43
C ARG A 88 -6.77 -2.06 -14.47
N GLN A 89 -7.75 -2.79 -15.00
CA GLN A 89 -8.62 -3.62 -14.18
C GLN A 89 -7.65 -4.30 -13.23
N THR A 90 -7.72 -3.93 -11.96
CA THR A 90 -6.99 -4.58 -10.90
C THR A 90 -7.62 -5.96 -10.82
N LYS A 91 -7.22 -6.84 -11.76
CA LYS A 91 -7.63 -8.23 -11.77
C LYS A 91 -7.14 -8.73 -10.43
N ARG A 92 -8.09 -8.94 -9.51
CA ARG A 92 -7.79 -9.47 -8.18
C ARG A 92 -6.85 -10.66 -8.41
N PRO A 93 -5.70 -10.74 -7.72
CA PRO A 93 -4.76 -11.85 -7.91
C PRO A 93 -5.54 -13.15 -7.86
N THR A 94 -5.64 -13.86 -8.99
CA THR A 94 -6.48 -15.05 -9.11
C THR A 94 -5.76 -16.31 -8.65
N SER A 95 -4.43 -16.26 -8.48
CA SER A 95 -3.64 -17.37 -7.97
C SER A 95 -3.25 -17.16 -6.51
N VAL A 96 -3.27 -18.25 -5.75
CA VAL A 96 -2.86 -18.29 -4.34
C VAL A 96 -1.43 -17.80 -4.16
N ALA A 97 -0.54 -18.15 -5.10
CA ALA A 97 0.83 -17.66 -5.11
C ALA A 97 0.89 -16.12 -5.21
N ALA A 98 0.09 -15.52 -6.08
CA ALA A 98 0.04 -14.07 -6.23
C ALA A 98 -0.55 -13.39 -4.98
N ILE A 99 -1.58 -14.00 -4.36
CA ILE A 99 -2.13 -13.52 -3.09
C ILE A 99 -1.06 -13.54 -2.01
N TYR A 100 -0.32 -14.65 -1.86
CA TYR A 100 0.80 -14.75 -0.90
C TYR A 100 1.85 -13.66 -1.15
N GLN A 101 2.27 -13.47 -2.41
CA GLN A 101 3.27 -12.45 -2.77
C GLN A 101 2.81 -11.04 -2.44
N GLN A 102 1.52 -10.73 -2.60
CA GLN A 102 1.00 -9.39 -2.34
C GLN A 102 0.75 -9.11 -0.86
N LEU A 103 0.37 -10.12 -0.08
CA LEU A 103 -0.14 -9.91 1.28
C LEU A 103 0.80 -10.43 2.39
N CYS A 104 1.63 -11.44 2.10
CA CYS A 104 2.36 -12.19 3.11
C CYS A 104 3.88 -12.09 2.96
N ALA A 105 4.37 -12.01 1.72
CA ALA A 105 5.79 -12.13 1.40
C ALA A 105 6.66 -11.02 2.00
N SER A 106 6.13 -9.80 2.19
CA SER A 106 6.88 -8.71 2.82
C SER A 106 7.38 -9.04 4.24
N CYS A 107 6.64 -9.88 4.97
CA CYS A 107 6.99 -10.27 6.34
C CYS A 107 7.57 -11.69 6.40
N HIS A 108 7.00 -12.63 5.66
CA HIS A 108 7.39 -14.05 5.71
C HIS A 108 8.39 -14.47 4.63
N GLY A 109 8.80 -13.54 3.77
CA GLY A 109 9.70 -13.78 2.65
C GLY A 109 9.01 -14.41 1.45
N ASP A 110 9.51 -14.11 0.26
CA ASP A 110 8.94 -14.57 -1.02
C ASP A 110 8.91 -16.10 -1.16
N GLN A 111 9.79 -16.79 -0.45
CA GLN A 111 9.95 -18.25 -0.43
C GLN A 111 9.67 -18.85 0.95
N LEU A 112 8.96 -18.12 1.83
CA LEU A 112 8.64 -18.54 3.21
C LEU A 112 9.88 -18.68 4.11
N GLN A 113 11.02 -18.13 3.70
CA GLN A 113 12.28 -18.17 4.45
C GLN A 113 12.30 -17.27 5.68
N GLY A 114 11.32 -16.37 5.80
CA GLY A 114 11.26 -15.36 6.85
C GLY A 114 12.05 -14.10 6.52
N THR A 115 11.86 -13.09 7.35
CA THR A 115 12.60 -11.82 7.33
C THR A 115 12.99 -11.44 8.76
N ALA A 116 13.58 -10.26 8.96
CA ALA A 116 13.77 -9.71 10.30
C ALA A 116 12.42 -9.48 11.04
N THR A 117 11.32 -9.32 10.30
CA THR A 117 9.99 -9.00 10.85
C THR A 117 9.23 -10.25 11.28
N ALA A 118 9.33 -11.36 10.53
CA ALA A 118 8.63 -12.60 10.88
C ALA A 118 9.46 -13.84 10.55
N LYS A 119 9.32 -14.88 11.37
CA LYS A 119 10.00 -16.16 11.11
C LYS A 119 9.48 -16.81 9.82
N GLY A 120 10.39 -17.55 9.19
CA GLY A 120 10.06 -18.41 8.07
C GLY A 120 9.35 -19.69 8.50
N PHE A 121 8.82 -20.41 7.52
CA PHE A 121 8.11 -21.68 7.69
C PHE A 121 8.90 -22.88 7.15
N VAL A 122 10.08 -22.64 6.56
CA VAL A 122 10.96 -23.69 5.99
C VAL A 122 11.30 -24.76 7.04
N LYS A 123 11.30 -26.04 6.64
CA LYS A 123 11.53 -27.20 7.51
C LYS A 123 10.50 -27.32 8.66
N ASN A 124 9.24 -26.92 8.41
CA ASN A 124 8.14 -26.97 9.37
C ASN A 124 8.40 -26.20 10.67
N ALA A 125 9.15 -25.10 10.61
CA ALA A 125 9.45 -24.26 11.77
C ALA A 125 8.26 -23.34 12.18
N PHE A 126 7.13 -23.94 12.59
CA PHE A 126 5.93 -23.21 12.99
C PHE A 126 5.90 -22.93 14.51
N LEU A 127 5.66 -21.66 14.89
CA LEU A 127 5.54 -21.27 16.30
C LEU A 127 4.11 -21.36 16.87
N HIS A 128 3.11 -21.21 16.01
CA HIS A 128 1.70 -21.08 16.41
C HIS A 128 0.83 -22.22 15.85
N GLY A 129 1.40 -23.42 15.78
CA GLY A 129 0.80 -24.62 15.19
C GLY A 129 1.14 -24.77 13.70
N GLY A 130 1.62 -25.95 13.32
CA GLY A 130 2.06 -26.29 11.97
C GLY A 130 1.06 -27.13 11.17
N ASP A 131 -0.15 -27.34 11.69
CA ASP A 131 -1.23 -28.01 10.97
C ASP A 131 -2.11 -26.99 10.22
N LYS A 132 -2.83 -27.46 9.19
CA LYS A 132 -3.68 -26.62 8.34
C LYS A 132 -4.70 -25.80 9.15
N ARG A 133 -5.31 -26.41 10.16
CA ARG A 133 -6.34 -25.74 10.98
C ARG A 133 -5.74 -24.59 11.78
N SER A 134 -4.57 -24.77 12.36
CA SER A 134 -3.84 -23.71 13.06
C SER A 134 -3.45 -22.57 12.11
N ILE A 135 -2.94 -22.89 10.91
CA ILE A 135 -2.58 -21.87 9.91
C ILE A 135 -3.81 -21.06 9.47
N VAL A 136 -4.93 -21.73 9.14
CA VAL A 136 -6.19 -21.06 8.80
C VAL A 136 -6.66 -20.15 9.94
N LYS A 137 -6.60 -20.63 11.19
CA LYS A 137 -6.97 -19.83 12.37
C LYS A 137 -6.09 -18.58 12.50
N ASN A 138 -4.79 -18.72 12.34
CA ASN A 138 -3.83 -17.62 12.47
C ASN A 138 -3.97 -16.60 11.33
N ILE A 139 -4.22 -17.04 10.08
CA ILE A 139 -4.49 -16.12 8.96
C ILE A 139 -5.82 -15.40 9.18
N THR A 140 -6.85 -16.13 9.63
CA THR A 140 -8.20 -15.56 9.84
C THR A 140 -8.19 -14.50 10.94
N GLY A 141 -7.63 -14.82 12.10
CA GLY A 141 -7.66 -13.96 13.30
C GLY A 141 -6.44 -13.07 13.49
N GLY A 142 -5.38 -13.26 12.70
CA GLY A 142 -4.09 -12.63 12.91
C GLY A 142 -3.38 -13.13 14.18
N ILE A 143 -2.20 -12.56 14.40
CA ILE A 143 -1.45 -12.66 15.66
C ILE A 143 -1.06 -11.23 16.03
N ILE A 144 -2.06 -10.49 16.54
CA ILE A 144 -1.99 -9.04 16.71
C ILE A 144 -0.82 -8.64 17.62
N GLU A 145 -0.60 -9.40 18.71
CA GLU A 145 0.53 -9.22 19.64
C GLU A 145 1.92 -9.35 18.98
N LYS A 146 1.98 -9.96 17.78
CA LYS A 146 3.21 -10.12 16.97
C LYS A 146 3.17 -9.32 15.67
N GLY A 147 2.18 -8.43 15.51
CA GLY A 147 2.04 -7.56 14.34
C GLY A 147 1.46 -8.22 13.09
N MET A 148 1.01 -9.48 13.16
CA MET A 148 0.31 -10.12 12.04
C MET A 148 -1.17 -9.72 12.05
N PRO A 149 -1.67 -8.99 11.04
CA PRO A 149 -3.07 -8.55 11.01
C PRO A 149 -4.03 -9.71 10.78
N ALA A 150 -5.30 -9.52 11.16
CA ALA A 150 -6.38 -10.42 10.79
C ALA A 150 -6.75 -10.23 9.32
N TRP A 151 -6.89 -11.33 8.58
CA TRP A 151 -7.24 -11.30 7.16
C TRP A 151 -8.71 -11.64 6.87
N ASN A 152 -9.49 -11.92 7.91
CA ASN A 152 -10.93 -12.09 7.76
C ASN A 152 -11.58 -10.81 7.17
N GLY A 153 -12.50 -10.99 6.22
CA GLY A 153 -13.16 -9.86 5.55
C GLY A 153 -12.30 -9.16 4.48
N ALA A 154 -10.97 -9.22 4.56
CA ALA A 154 -10.07 -8.71 3.52
C ALA A 154 -9.90 -9.72 2.37
N ILE A 155 -9.80 -11.02 2.70
CA ILE A 155 -9.80 -12.13 1.73
C ILE A 155 -10.85 -13.18 2.12
N SER A 156 -11.30 -13.96 1.14
CA SER A 156 -12.34 -14.98 1.33
C SER A 156 -11.83 -16.16 2.14
N LYS A 157 -12.75 -16.88 2.80
CA LYS A 157 -12.42 -18.11 3.55
C LYS A 157 -11.75 -19.17 2.66
N GLN A 158 -12.14 -19.24 1.39
CA GLN A 158 -11.54 -20.15 0.42
C GLN A 158 -10.09 -19.75 0.09
N GLU A 159 -9.81 -18.45 -0.10
CA GLU A 159 -8.44 -17.97 -0.32
C GLU A 159 -7.55 -18.23 0.91
N ILE A 160 -8.08 -18.07 2.12
CA ILE A 160 -7.38 -18.41 3.37
C ILE A 160 -7.05 -19.91 3.44
N ASP A 161 -8.03 -20.77 3.13
CA ASP A 161 -7.83 -22.23 3.14
C ASP A 161 -6.75 -22.66 2.13
N GLN A 162 -6.82 -22.11 0.92
CA GLN A 162 -5.85 -22.36 -0.13
C GLN A 162 -4.45 -21.83 0.21
N LEU A 163 -4.35 -20.67 0.88
CA LEU A 163 -3.08 -20.14 1.38
C LEU A 163 -2.46 -21.08 2.41
N ALA A 164 -3.26 -21.67 3.30
CA ALA A 164 -2.75 -22.64 4.28
C ALA A 164 -2.16 -23.88 3.59
N ASP A 165 -2.85 -24.42 2.57
CA ASP A 165 -2.33 -25.53 1.76
C ASP A 165 -1.03 -25.15 1.04
N PHE A 166 -0.99 -23.96 0.45
CA PHE A 166 0.17 -23.44 -0.25
C PHE A 166 1.41 -23.31 0.65
N ILE A 167 1.22 -22.78 1.87
CA ILE A 167 2.27 -22.63 2.88
C ILE A 167 2.81 -24.01 3.28
N LEU A 168 1.93 -24.96 3.60
CA LEU A 168 2.32 -26.31 3.99
C LEU A 168 3.08 -27.04 2.88
N ALA A 169 2.60 -26.97 1.64
CA ALA A 169 3.23 -27.63 0.51
C ALA A 169 4.64 -27.11 0.19
N ARG A 170 4.91 -25.83 0.50
CA ARG A 170 6.24 -25.23 0.32
C ARG A 170 7.14 -25.34 1.55
N ALA A 171 6.59 -25.35 2.77
CA ALA A 171 7.35 -25.51 4.00
C ALA A 171 8.06 -26.87 4.11
N GLN A 172 7.54 -27.88 3.40
CA GLN A 172 8.06 -29.25 3.33
C GLN A 172 9.14 -29.46 2.26
N LYS A 173 9.38 -28.49 1.39
CA LYS A 173 10.45 -28.53 0.37
C LYS A 173 11.72 -27.89 0.91
#